data_AF-H0S9V0-F1
#
_entry.id   AF-H0S9V0-F1
#
_cell.length_a   1.000
_cell.length_b   1.000
_cell.length_c   1.000
_cell.angle_alpha   90.00
_cell.angle_beta   90.00
_cell.angle_gamma   90.00
#
_symmetry.space_group_name_H-M   'P 1'
#
loop_
_entity.id
_entity.type
_entity.pdbx_description
1 polymer ?
#
loop_
_entity_poly.entity_id
_entity_poly.type
_entity_poly.pdbx_seq_one_letter_code
_entity_poly.pdbx_strand_id
1 'polypeptide(L)'
;MAVRAIIKQLQRLWIGRSSERIDYDQLALGLEDLDSEIGGVEEAQPKVPQEADSSPRRRPLPGEDILLDVQDRGCGCCGGALYLISESISEMLD
;
A
#
# COMPACT_ATOMS: atom_id res chain seq x y z
N MET A 1 -1.80 30.80 18.12
CA MET A 1 -0.96 31.09 16.93
C MET A 1 0.44 30.47 16.99
N ALA A 2 1.13 30.43 18.14
CA ALA A 2 2.52 29.95 18.25
C ALA A 2 2.73 28.47 17.83
N VAL A 3 1.82 27.57 18.18
CA VAL A 3 1.95 26.12 17.88
C VAL A 3 2.00 25.82 16.38
N ARG A 4 1.17 26.50 15.58
CA ARG A 4 1.18 26.35 14.11
C ARG A 4 2.49 26.79 13.48
N ALA A 5 3.12 27.82 14.03
CA ALA A 5 4.42 28.30 13.55
C ALA A 5 5.52 27.27 13.83
N ILE A 6 5.53 26.69 15.04
CA ILE A 6 6.47 25.63 15.44
C ILE A 6 6.33 24.39 14.55
N ILE A 7 5.09 23.92 14.31
CA ILE A 7 4.84 22.77 13.44
C ILE A 7 5.37 23.01 12.02
N LYS A 8 5.08 24.18 11.43
CA LYS A 8 5.60 24.54 10.10
C LYS A 8 7.12 24.60 10.06
N GLN A 9 7.76 25.01 11.15
CA GLN A 9 9.21 25.11 11.24
C GLN A 9 9.87 23.73 11.32
N LEU A 10 9.27 22.79 12.06
CA LEU A 10 9.71 21.40 12.12
C LEU A 10 9.53 20.69 10.78
N GLN A 11 8.39 20.87 10.11
CA GLN A 11 8.12 20.30 8.79
C GLN A 11 9.16 20.75 7.75
N ARG A 12 9.52 22.05 7.74
CA ARG A 12 10.57 22.58 6.85
C ARG A 12 11.95 21.97 7.08
N LEU A 13 12.28 21.65 8.34
CA LEU A 13 13.56 21.03 8.68
C LEU A 13 13.61 19.56 8.24
N TRP A 14 12.48 18.87 8.30
CA TRP A 14 12.40 17.44 8.02
C TRP A 14 12.35 17.13 6.53
N ILE A 15 11.57 17.90 5.78
CA ILE A 15 11.27 17.60 4.38
C ILE A 15 12.07 18.52 3.42
N GLY A 16 12.75 19.54 3.97
CA GLY A 16 13.62 20.47 3.26
C GLY A 16 12.86 21.47 2.38
N ARG A 17 13.51 22.55 1.94
CA ARG A 17 12.87 23.55 1.04
C ARG A 17 12.42 22.96 -0.30
N SER A 18 12.96 21.81 -0.71
CA SER A 18 12.57 21.09 -1.91
C SER A 18 11.15 20.56 -1.83
N SER A 19 10.65 20.18 -0.65
CA SER A 19 9.29 19.67 -0.50
C SER A 19 8.22 20.76 -0.42
N GLU A 20 8.61 22.03 -0.24
CA GLU A 20 7.71 23.17 -0.37
C GLU A 20 7.45 23.51 -1.84
N ARG A 21 8.27 22.99 -2.76
CA ARG A 21 8.11 23.13 -4.19
C ARG A 21 7.49 21.86 -4.73
N ILE A 22 6.27 21.99 -5.22
CA ILE A 22 5.66 20.97 -6.03
C ILE A 22 6.16 21.20 -7.47
N ASP A 23 7.01 20.29 -7.95
CA ASP A 23 7.45 20.25 -9.34
C ASP A 23 6.38 19.60 -10.23
N TYR A 24 6.48 19.76 -11.55
CA TYR A 24 5.51 19.21 -12.51
C TYR A 24 5.35 17.68 -12.39
N ASP A 25 6.45 16.95 -12.16
CA ASP A 25 6.38 15.50 -12.01
C ASP A 25 5.62 15.11 -10.73
N GLN A 26 5.76 15.89 -9.66
CA GLN A 26 5.02 15.68 -8.41
C GLN A 26 3.53 16.04 -8.54
N LEU A 27 3.19 17.04 -9.36
CA LEU A 27 1.79 17.35 -9.71
C LEU A 27 1.15 16.20 -10.48
N ALA A 28 1.85 15.67 -11.48
CA ALA A 28 1.34 14.58 -12.30
C ALA A 28 0.98 13.36 -11.43
N LEU A 29 1.90 12.95 -10.54
CA LEU A 29 1.65 11.87 -9.59
C LEU A 29 0.44 12.14 -8.68
N GLY A 30 0.32 13.36 -8.14
CA GLY A 30 -0.83 13.73 -7.31
C GLY A 30 -2.16 13.71 -8.07
N LEU A 31 -2.16 13.95 -9.38
CA LEU A 31 -3.36 13.82 -10.21
C LEU A 31 -3.70 12.35 -10.47
N GLU A 32 -2.70 11.49 -10.70
CA GLU A 32 -2.89 10.05 -10.88
C GLU A 32 -3.47 9.38 -9.62
N ASP A 33 -3.01 9.78 -8.43
CA ASP A 33 -3.56 9.33 -7.16
C ASP A 33 -5.04 9.71 -7.02
N LEU A 34 -5.40 10.95 -7.36
CA LEU A 34 -6.80 11.43 -7.32
C LEU A 34 -7.70 10.69 -8.31
N ASP A 35 -7.24 10.45 -9.53
CA ASP A 35 -7.99 9.68 -10.53
C ASP A 35 -8.22 8.24 -10.05
N SER A 36 -7.22 7.64 -9.38
CA SER A 36 -7.33 6.30 -8.80
C SER A 36 -8.37 6.25 -7.67
N GLU A 37 -8.39 7.26 -6.79
CA GLU A 37 -9.41 7.40 -5.74
C GLU A 37 -10.83 7.54 -6.33
N ILE A 38 -10.99 8.36 -7.37
CA ILE A 38 -12.26 8.53 -8.08
C ILE A 38 -12.73 7.20 -8.66
N GLY A 39 -11.85 6.49 -9.37
CA GLY A 39 -12.17 5.18 -9.95
C GLY A 39 -12.57 4.15 -8.89
N GLY A 40 -11.90 4.14 -7.74
CA GLY A 40 -12.27 3.28 -6.61
C GLY A 40 -13.66 3.59 -6.05
N VAL A 41 -14.02 4.88 -5.95
CA VAL A 41 -15.37 5.30 -5.53
C VAL A 41 -16.43 4.90 -6.56
N GLU A 42 -16.15 5.05 -7.86
CA GLU A 42 -17.05 4.64 -8.94
C GLU A 42 -17.27 3.12 -8.96
N GLU A 43 -16.23 2.33 -8.70
CA GLU A 43 -16.34 0.87 -8.61
C GLU A 43 -17.10 0.42 -7.35
N ALA A 44 -16.91 1.12 -6.23
CA ALA A 44 -17.61 0.86 -4.99
C ALA A 44 -19.11 1.23 -5.03
N GLN A 45 -19.54 2.07 -5.99
CA GLN A 45 -20.95 2.38 -6.16
C GLN A 45 -21.72 1.13 -6.63
N PRO A 46 -22.83 0.77 -5.95
CA PRO A 46 -23.62 -0.39 -6.35
C PRO A 46 -24.22 -0.13 -7.73
N LYS A 47 -23.71 -0.85 -8.74
CA LYS A 47 -24.30 -0.88 -10.07
C LYS A 47 -25.73 -1.41 -9.94
N VAL A 48 -26.70 -0.60 -10.38
CA VAL A 48 -28.09 -1.06 -10.54
C VAL A 48 -28.06 -2.31 -11.42
N PRO A 49 -28.63 -3.46 -10.99
CA PRO A 49 -28.57 -4.66 -11.78
C PRO A 49 -29.28 -4.44 -13.13
N GLN A 50 -28.49 -4.35 -14.21
CA GLN A 50 -29.03 -4.67 -15.53
C GLN A 50 -29.32 -6.18 -15.52
N GLU A 51 -30.51 -6.55 -15.99
CA GLU A 51 -30.98 -7.92 -16.06
C GLU A 51 -29.89 -8.84 -16.62
N ALA A 52 -29.52 -9.84 -15.81
CA ALA A 52 -28.31 -10.59 -15.96
C ALA A 52 -28.31 -11.43 -17.25
N ASP A 53 -27.43 -11.09 -18.19
CA ASP A 53 -27.03 -12.02 -19.22
C ASP A 53 -26.20 -13.15 -18.58
N SER A 54 -26.53 -14.40 -18.91
CA SER A 54 -26.02 -15.61 -18.27
C SER A 54 -24.58 -15.89 -18.69
N SER A 55 -23.64 -15.08 -18.18
CA SER A 55 -22.21 -15.31 -18.34
C SER A 55 -21.72 -16.42 -17.39
N PRO A 56 -20.85 -17.35 -17.85
CA PRO A 56 -20.34 -18.42 -17.00
C PRO A 56 -19.58 -17.84 -15.80
N ARG A 57 -20.06 -18.14 -14.60
CA ARG A 57 -19.44 -17.71 -13.34
C ARG A 57 -17.99 -18.20 -13.29
N ARG A 58 -17.04 -17.29 -13.07
CA ARG A 58 -15.63 -17.63 -12.86
C ARG A 58 -15.54 -18.59 -11.67
N ARG A 59 -14.92 -19.75 -11.87
CA ARG A 59 -14.63 -20.69 -10.79
C ARG A 59 -13.43 -20.15 -9.98
N PRO A 60 -13.45 -20.24 -8.65
CA PRO A 60 -12.30 -19.87 -7.84
C PRO A 60 -11.11 -20.76 -8.23
N LEU A 61 -9.92 -20.16 -8.33
CA LEU A 61 -8.70 -20.94 -8.53
C LEU A 61 -8.43 -21.73 -7.24
N PRO A 62 -8.00 -22.99 -7.33
CA PRO A 62 -7.48 -23.70 -6.17
C PRO A 62 -6.20 -22.98 -5.71
N GLY A 63 -6.25 -22.39 -4.52
CA GLY A 63 -5.07 -21.87 -3.83
C GLY A 63 -4.41 -22.99 -3.05
N GLU A 64 -3.11 -23.17 -3.23
CA GLU A 64 -2.30 -24.07 -2.40
C GLU A 64 -1.14 -23.27 -1.84
N ASP A 65 -0.98 -23.28 -0.52
CA ASP A 65 0.09 -22.58 0.17
C ASP A 65 1.35 -23.44 0.16
N ILE A 66 2.40 -22.96 -0.52
CA ILE A 66 3.67 -23.68 -0.60
C ILE A 66 4.62 -23.11 0.46
N LEU A 67 4.84 -23.88 1.52
CA LEU A 67 5.88 -23.61 2.51
C LEU A 67 7.26 -23.98 1.93
N LEU A 68 8.12 -22.97 1.77
CA LEU A 68 9.51 -23.14 1.38
C LEU A 68 10.38 -23.13 2.65
N ASP A 69 10.89 -24.29 3.06
CA ASP A 69 11.86 -24.38 4.16
C ASP A 69 13.27 -24.05 3.65
N VAL A 70 13.94 -23.15 4.34
CA VAL A 70 15.33 -22.77 4.04
C VAL A 70 16.24 -23.61 4.94
N GLN A 71 16.99 -24.53 4.33
CA GLN A 71 17.86 -25.47 5.03
C GLN A 71 19.01 -24.78 5.76
N ASP A 72 19.60 -23.74 5.16
CA ASP A 72 20.71 -22.99 5.76
C ASP A 72 20.21 -21.69 6.39
N ARG A 73 20.27 -21.64 7.72
CA ARG A 73 19.81 -20.50 8.53
C ARG A 73 20.97 -19.60 8.97
N GLY A 74 22.16 -19.77 8.38
CA GLY A 74 23.30 -18.90 8.57
C GLY A 74 23.46 -17.88 7.43
N CYS A 75 23.96 -16.68 7.74
CA CYS A 75 24.42 -15.80 6.66
C CYS A 75 25.64 -16.43 5.98
N GLY A 76 25.56 -16.71 4.68
CA GLY A 76 26.72 -17.12 3.88
C GLY A 76 27.88 -16.11 3.87
N CYS A 77 27.66 -14.90 4.42
CA CYS A 77 28.64 -13.83 4.55
C CYS A 77 29.45 -13.84 5.86
N CYS A 78 28.82 -14.21 6.98
CA CYS A 78 29.39 -14.01 8.32
C CYS A 78 29.08 -15.15 9.30
N GLY A 79 28.31 -16.16 8.89
CA GLY A 79 27.87 -17.26 9.75
C GLY A 79 26.89 -16.86 10.84
N GLY A 80 26.42 -15.61 10.87
CA GLY A 80 25.42 -15.15 11.84
C GLY A 80 24.07 -15.82 11.64
N ALA A 81 23.32 -16.03 12.73
CA ALA A 81 21.98 -16.60 12.68
C ALA A 81 21.00 -15.65 11.98
N LEU A 82 20.27 -16.14 10.98
CA LEU A 82 19.20 -15.39 10.32
C LEU A 82 17.90 -15.53 11.12
N TYR A 83 17.19 -14.42 11.27
CA TYR A 83 15.85 -14.42 11.87
C TYR A 83 14.80 -14.78 10.82
N LEU A 84 13.89 -15.69 11.15
CA LEU A 84 12.77 -16.07 10.29
C LEU A 84 11.73 -14.96 10.32
N ILE A 85 11.47 -14.34 9.16
CA ILE A 85 10.33 -13.45 8.97
C ILE A 85 9.14 -14.33 8.60
N SER A 86 8.18 -14.46 9.51
CA SER A 86 6.91 -15.12 9.26
C SER A 86 5.86 -14.12 8.76
N GLU A 87 4.70 -14.62 8.34
CA GLU A 87 3.54 -13.76 8.14
C GLU A 87 3.18 -13.04 9.45
N SER A 88 2.82 -11.77 9.32
CA SER A 88 2.29 -10.94 10.41
C SER A 88 0.76 -11.01 10.38
N ILE A 89 0.17 -11.67 11.38
CA ILE A 89 -1.29 -11.72 11.55
C ILE A 89 -1.70 -10.46 12.32
N SER A 90 -2.45 -9.58 11.67
CA SER A 90 -3.09 -8.41 12.31
C SER A 90 -4.56 -8.71 12.54
N GLU A 91 -4.96 -8.84 13.80
CA GLU A 91 -6.36 -8.95 14.21
C GLU A 91 -6.92 -7.54 14.47
N MET A 92 -8.08 -7.23 13.90
CA MET A 92 -8.80 -5.99 14.16
C MET A 92 -9.54 -6.15 15.49
N LEU A 93 -9.15 -5.36 16.50
CA LEU A 93 -9.85 -5.27 17.77
C LEU A 93 -11.07 -4.37 17.61
N ASP A 94 -12.28 -4.91 17.86
CA ASP A 94 -13.54 -4.16 17.95
C ASP A 94 -13.59 -3.22 19.18
#